data_AF-A0A5D3JYI2-F1
#
_entry.id   AF-A0A5D3JYI2-F1
#
_cell.length_a   1.000
_cell.length_b   1.000
_cell.length_c   1.000
_cell.angle_alpha   90.00
_cell.angle_beta   90.00
_cell.angle_gamma   90.00
#
_symmetry.space_group_name_H-M   'P 1'
#
loop_
_entity.id
_entity.type
_entity.pdbx_description
1 polymer ?
#
loop_
_entity_poly.entity_id
_entity_poly.type
_entity_poly.pdbx_seq_one_letter_code
_entity_poly.pdbx_strand_id
1 'polypeptide(L)'
;MSAKAPGPSDTTQSELYLEYCKKGEIIHRFAENLAQTLGVFHGVNSTGKALRLEGEATGALSTILFDQLQIMVIRLSALCDNGTRNDDASLGQLVSGVSVPSFQQFLIDKETQWQRAVGHRAGTTRDIPRLIRVLKARWSILKAEQDALTRIKHYRNKVLAHATTGLDPSQRVLIRDIWRLSRLALSVAKYIRLLLERDDWNYLDHSEDGKACGRTLVRSLHRDE
;
A
#
# COMPACT_ATOMS: atom_id res chain seq x y z
N MET A 1 -3.08 35.98 -28.23
CA MET A 1 -3.34 35.34 -26.92
C MET A 1 -1.98 35.15 -26.24
N SER A 2 -1.60 36.01 -25.30
CA SER A 2 -0.32 35.88 -24.60
C SER A 2 -0.40 34.75 -23.58
N ALA A 3 0.41 33.71 -23.78
CA ALA A 3 0.69 32.73 -22.74
C ALA A 3 1.37 33.49 -21.58
N LYS A 4 0.68 33.55 -20.44
CA LYS A 4 1.22 34.16 -19.22
C LYS A 4 2.40 33.29 -18.78
N ALA A 5 3.59 33.88 -18.69
CA ALA A 5 4.77 33.18 -18.20
C ALA A 5 4.49 32.68 -16.77
N PRO A 6 4.88 31.44 -16.41
CA PRO A 6 4.70 30.92 -15.07
C PRO A 6 5.41 31.81 -14.06
N GLY A 7 4.72 32.17 -12.98
CA GLY A 7 5.33 32.96 -11.91
C GLY A 7 6.36 32.14 -11.13
N PRO A 8 7.24 32.77 -10.34
CA PRO A 8 8.23 32.05 -9.51
C PRO A 8 7.60 31.03 -8.55
N SER A 9 6.33 31.20 -8.15
CA SER A 9 5.57 30.21 -7.38
C SER A 9 5.19 28.96 -8.17
N ASP A 10 4.94 29.07 -9.47
CA ASP A 10 4.54 27.96 -10.33
C ASP A 10 5.72 27.03 -10.61
N THR A 11 6.93 27.59 -10.69
CA THR A 11 8.17 26.82 -10.81
C THR A 11 8.38 25.93 -9.58
N THR A 12 8.19 26.48 -8.37
CA THR A 12 8.34 25.71 -7.11
C THR A 12 7.25 24.64 -6.95
N GLN A 13 6.00 24.92 -7.31
CA GLN A 13 4.92 23.92 -7.23
C GLN A 13 5.08 22.79 -8.27
N SER A 14 5.59 23.13 -9.46
CA SER A 14 5.89 22.14 -10.51
C SER A 14 7.03 21.22 -10.12
N GLU A 15 8.11 21.76 -9.54
CA GLU A 15 9.23 20.97 -9.00
C GLU A 15 8.77 20.06 -7.87
N LEU A 16 7.99 20.61 -6.91
CA LEU A 16 7.42 19.84 -5.81
C LEU A 16 6.48 18.72 -6.31
N TYR A 17 5.71 18.98 -7.37
CA TYR A 17 4.87 17.96 -7.98
C TYR A 17 5.70 16.81 -8.56
N LEU A 18 6.79 17.10 -9.26
CA LEU A 18 7.68 16.07 -9.79
C LEU A 18 8.32 15.24 -8.67
N GLU A 19 8.71 15.88 -7.56
CA GLU A 19 9.19 15.19 -6.37
C GLU A 19 8.12 14.25 -5.79
N TYR A 20 6.88 14.75 -5.66
CA TYR A 20 5.77 13.95 -5.14
C TYR A 20 5.42 12.79 -6.06
N CYS A 21 5.51 12.94 -7.37
CA CYS A 21 5.32 11.84 -8.33
C CYS A 21 6.39 10.75 -8.15
N LYS A 22 7.68 11.14 -8.05
CA LYS A 22 8.77 10.19 -7.77
C LYS A 22 8.53 9.43 -6.47
N LYS A 23 8.07 10.12 -5.43
CA LYS A 23 7.74 9.47 -4.16
C LYS A 23 6.50 8.59 -4.24
N GLY A 24 5.49 9.02 -4.99
CA GLY A 24 4.29 8.24 -5.29
C GLY A 24 4.62 6.93 -5.99
N GLU A 25 5.61 6.93 -6.88
CA GLU A 25 6.13 5.74 -7.54
C GLU A 25 6.83 4.78 -6.57
N ILE A 26 7.61 5.29 -5.60
CA ILE A 26 8.18 4.47 -4.53
C ILE A 26 7.06 3.82 -3.70
N ILE A 27 6.07 4.60 -3.28
CA ILE A 27 4.91 4.09 -2.52
C ILE A 27 4.16 3.03 -3.32
N HIS A 28 3.97 3.26 -4.62
CA HIS A 28 3.32 2.32 -5.52
C HIS A 28 4.03 0.95 -5.51
N ARG A 29 5.34 0.91 -5.74
CA ARG A 29 6.11 -0.34 -5.72
C ARG A 29 6.03 -1.08 -4.39
N PHE A 30 6.06 -0.35 -3.27
CA PHE A 30 5.89 -0.96 -1.94
C PHE A 30 4.46 -1.48 -1.73
N ALA A 31 3.46 -0.76 -2.22
CA ALA A 31 2.06 -1.17 -2.15
C ALA A 31 1.77 -2.40 -3.03
N GLU A 32 2.31 -2.47 -4.25
CA GLU A 32 2.21 -3.67 -5.10
C GLU A 32 2.81 -4.89 -4.42
N ASN A 33 4.01 -4.73 -3.87
CA ASN A 33 4.68 -5.78 -3.13
C ASN A 33 3.83 -6.23 -1.92
N LEU A 34 3.29 -5.30 -1.14
CA LEU A 34 2.42 -5.64 -0.01
C LEU A 34 1.16 -6.37 -0.47
N ALA A 35 0.54 -5.93 -1.56
CA ALA A 35 -0.63 -6.58 -2.15
C ALA A 35 -0.33 -8.00 -2.60
N GLN A 36 0.80 -8.22 -3.26
CA GLN A 36 1.23 -9.54 -3.70
C GLN A 36 1.45 -10.49 -2.52
N THR A 37 2.13 -10.04 -1.46
CA THR A 37 2.32 -10.85 -0.23
C THR A 37 1.00 -11.19 0.43
N LEU A 38 0.09 -10.22 0.52
CA LEU A 38 -1.24 -10.43 1.09
C LEU A 38 -2.03 -11.46 0.28
N GLY A 39 -1.93 -11.39 -1.05
CA GLY A 39 -2.49 -12.38 -1.97
C GLY A 39 -1.93 -13.78 -1.73
N VAL A 40 -0.60 -13.94 -1.75
CA VAL A 40 0.08 -15.22 -1.50
C VAL A 40 -0.34 -15.80 -0.16
N PHE A 41 -0.25 -15.02 0.93
CA PHE A 41 -0.67 -15.46 2.26
C PHE A 41 -2.12 -15.98 2.25
N HIS A 42 -3.02 -15.26 1.58
CA HIS A 42 -4.42 -15.68 1.47
C HIS A 42 -4.59 -16.97 0.68
N GLY A 43 -3.90 -17.11 -0.45
CA GLY A 43 -3.93 -18.31 -1.29
C GLY A 43 -3.42 -19.53 -0.52
N VAL A 44 -2.30 -19.38 0.19
CA VAL A 44 -1.71 -20.44 1.03
C VAL A 44 -2.67 -20.83 2.15
N ASN A 45 -3.15 -19.87 2.94
CA ASN A 45 -4.01 -20.12 4.10
C ASN A 45 -5.36 -20.76 3.71
N SER A 46 -6.00 -20.26 2.64
CA SER A 46 -7.29 -20.78 2.19
C SER A 46 -7.17 -22.18 1.60
N THR A 47 -6.12 -22.45 0.82
CA THR A 47 -5.91 -23.77 0.20
C THR A 47 -5.48 -24.81 1.23
N GLY A 48 -4.57 -24.46 2.14
CA GLY A 48 -4.11 -25.39 3.18
C GLY A 48 -5.26 -25.86 4.06
N LYS A 49 -6.19 -24.96 4.41
CA LYS A 49 -7.44 -25.32 5.12
C LYS A 49 -8.34 -26.25 4.31
N ALA A 50 -8.43 -26.06 3.00
CA ALA A 50 -9.28 -26.86 2.14
C ALA A 50 -8.73 -28.28 1.93
N LEU A 51 -7.41 -28.41 1.77
CA LEU A 51 -6.76 -29.70 1.49
C LEU A 51 -6.48 -30.53 2.74
N ARG A 52 -6.57 -29.96 3.94
CA ARG A 52 -6.33 -30.67 5.22
C ARG A 52 -5.01 -31.46 5.20
N LEU A 53 -3.93 -30.76 4.85
CA LEU A 53 -2.58 -31.33 4.87
C LEU A 53 -2.27 -31.94 6.24
N GLU A 54 -1.49 -33.01 6.25
CA GLU A 54 -1.01 -33.67 7.47
C GLU A 54 0.53 -33.64 7.48
N GLY A 55 1.17 -34.32 8.45
CA GLY A 55 2.62 -34.56 8.46
C GLY A 55 3.52 -33.33 8.21
N GLU A 56 4.56 -33.56 7.39
CA GLU A 56 5.60 -32.57 7.08
C GLU A 56 5.05 -31.38 6.27
N ALA A 57 4.04 -31.59 5.42
CA ALA A 57 3.43 -30.54 4.61
C ALA A 57 2.75 -29.48 5.48
N THR A 58 2.20 -29.87 6.64
CA THR A 58 1.65 -28.93 7.64
C THR A 58 2.73 -28.05 8.25
N GLY A 59 3.91 -28.61 8.51
CA GLY A 59 5.07 -27.86 9.00
C GLY A 59 5.54 -26.83 7.97
N ALA A 60 5.72 -27.26 6.72
CA ALA A 60 6.10 -26.39 5.61
C ALA A 60 5.10 -25.24 5.40
N LEU A 61 3.79 -25.55 5.40
CA LEU A 61 2.73 -24.54 5.29
C LEU A 61 2.83 -23.48 6.40
N SER A 62 3.06 -23.92 7.63
CA SER A 62 3.17 -23.03 8.80
C SER A 62 4.36 -22.08 8.67
N THR A 63 5.50 -22.58 8.22
CA THR A 63 6.70 -21.78 7.94
C THR A 63 6.43 -20.75 6.84
N ILE A 64 5.85 -21.17 5.71
CA ILE A 64 5.52 -20.26 4.61
C ILE A 64 4.60 -19.13 5.09
N LEU A 65 3.53 -19.47 5.83
CA LEU A 65 2.58 -18.48 6.35
C LEU A 65 3.27 -17.50 7.31
N PHE A 66 4.18 -17.98 8.15
CA PHE A 66 4.96 -17.16 9.06
C PHE A 66 5.88 -16.19 8.30
N ASP A 67 6.62 -16.67 7.29
CA ASP A 67 7.50 -15.83 6.47
C ASP A 67 6.72 -14.75 5.73
N GLN A 68 5.56 -15.10 5.14
CA GLN A 68 4.69 -14.12 4.51
C GLN A 68 4.20 -13.07 5.51
N LEU A 69 3.86 -13.46 6.75
CA LEU A 69 3.47 -12.51 7.79
C LEU A 69 4.62 -11.55 8.15
N GLN A 70 5.84 -12.03 8.29
CA GLN A 70 7.00 -11.17 8.54
C GLN A 70 7.19 -10.15 7.40
N ILE A 71 7.11 -10.62 6.16
CA ILE A 71 7.24 -9.76 4.98
C ILE A 71 6.12 -8.70 4.94
N MET A 72 4.87 -9.08 5.24
CA MET A 72 3.76 -8.13 5.36
C MET A 72 4.04 -7.06 6.42
N VAL A 73 4.54 -7.46 7.59
CA VAL A 73 4.87 -6.56 8.69
C VAL A 73 5.96 -5.56 8.27
N ILE A 74 7.01 -6.02 7.60
CA ILE A 74 8.09 -5.16 7.10
C ILE A 74 7.54 -4.13 6.10
N ARG A 75 6.77 -4.58 5.12
CA ARG A 75 6.21 -3.73 4.05
C ARG A 75 5.19 -2.73 4.60
N LEU A 76 4.31 -3.17 5.50
CA LEU A 76 3.36 -2.30 6.19
C LEU A 76 4.08 -1.24 7.04
N SER A 77 5.13 -1.64 7.77
CA SER A 77 5.90 -0.69 8.59
C SER A 77 6.57 0.37 7.70
N ALA A 78 7.20 -0.04 6.59
CA ALA A 78 7.84 0.87 5.65
C ALA A 78 6.87 1.92 5.08
N LEU A 79 5.62 1.52 4.77
CA LEU A 79 4.59 2.45 4.27
C LEU A 79 4.06 3.41 5.36
N CYS A 80 3.93 2.91 6.58
CA CYS A 80 3.31 3.64 7.69
C CYS A 80 4.31 4.44 8.55
N ASP A 81 5.61 4.22 8.40
CA ASP A 81 6.63 4.98 9.11
C ASP A 81 6.75 6.40 8.58
N ASN A 82 7.07 7.33 9.48
CA ASN A 82 7.50 8.67 9.13
C ASN A 82 8.97 8.60 8.73
N GLY A 83 9.23 8.07 7.54
CA GLY A 83 10.56 7.97 6.99
C GLY A 83 11.30 9.32 7.05
N THR A 84 12.58 9.30 7.39
CA THR A 84 13.42 10.50 7.44
C THR A 84 14.22 10.68 6.15
N ARG A 85 14.27 9.66 5.29
CA ARG A 85 15.01 9.68 4.03
C ARG A 85 14.07 10.01 2.87
N ASN A 86 14.66 10.58 1.82
CA ASN A 86 13.93 10.96 0.61
C ASN A 86 13.33 9.76 -0.11
N ASP A 87 14.01 8.60 -0.05
CA ASP A 87 13.63 7.33 -0.66
C ASP A 87 12.68 6.47 0.18
N ASP A 88 12.25 6.95 1.35
CA ASP A 88 11.30 6.22 2.19
C ASP A 88 9.88 6.24 1.59
N ALA A 89 9.21 5.09 1.61
CA ALA A 89 7.86 4.89 1.12
C ALA A 89 6.76 5.48 2.06
N SER A 90 7.06 6.57 2.76
CA SER A 90 6.19 7.12 3.80
C SER A 90 4.90 7.72 3.22
N LEU A 91 3.76 7.09 3.52
CA LEU A 91 2.43 7.62 3.18
C LEU A 91 2.18 8.99 3.80
N GLY A 92 2.59 9.18 5.05
CA GLY A 92 2.29 10.37 5.84
C GLY A 92 2.86 11.66 5.25
N GLN A 93 4.06 11.60 4.66
CA GLN A 93 4.69 12.75 4.01
C GLN A 93 3.88 13.21 2.80
N LEU A 94 3.48 12.28 1.91
CA LEU A 94 2.67 12.63 0.75
C LEU A 94 1.27 13.10 1.14
N VAL A 95 0.61 12.45 2.09
CA VAL A 95 -0.72 12.90 2.56
C VAL A 95 -0.66 14.32 3.12
N SER A 96 0.38 14.65 3.88
CA SER A 96 0.58 15.99 4.44
C SER A 96 0.87 17.01 3.34
N GLY A 97 1.74 16.67 2.40
CA GLY A 97 2.11 17.51 1.26
C GLY A 97 0.94 17.83 0.34
N VAL A 98 0.20 16.81 -0.12
CA VAL A 98 -0.97 17.02 -1.00
C VAL A 98 -2.13 17.71 -0.29
N SER A 99 -2.09 17.83 1.04
CA SER A 99 -3.07 18.56 1.82
C SER A 99 -2.78 20.06 1.93
N VAL A 100 -1.65 20.56 1.43
CA VAL A 100 -1.30 21.98 1.47
C VAL A 100 -2.20 22.77 0.50
N PRO A 101 -2.92 23.84 0.94
CA PRO A 101 -3.89 24.54 0.09
C PRO A 101 -3.36 25.03 -1.26
N SER A 102 -2.14 25.59 -1.29
CA SER A 102 -1.51 26.03 -2.54
C SER A 102 -1.24 24.88 -3.51
N PHE A 103 -0.80 23.72 -3.00
CA PHE A 103 -0.58 22.52 -3.80
C PHE A 103 -1.91 21.90 -4.27
N GLN A 104 -2.96 21.92 -3.44
CA GLN A 104 -4.29 21.48 -3.86
C GLN A 104 -4.81 22.31 -5.04
N GLN A 105 -4.65 23.64 -4.95
CA GLN A 105 -5.02 24.53 -6.05
C GLN A 105 -4.21 24.21 -7.31
N PHE A 106 -2.90 24.00 -7.18
CA PHE A 106 -2.05 23.57 -8.28
C PHE A 106 -2.54 22.27 -8.93
N LEU A 107 -2.95 21.26 -8.16
CA LEU A 107 -3.50 20.00 -8.69
C LEU A 107 -4.83 20.22 -9.43
N ILE A 108 -5.71 21.09 -8.93
CA ILE A 108 -6.97 21.47 -9.58
C ILE A 108 -6.71 22.17 -10.91
N ASP A 109 -5.76 23.11 -10.92
CA ASP A 109 -5.39 23.86 -12.12
C ASP A 109 -4.78 22.93 -13.16
N LYS A 110 -3.92 21.99 -12.74
CA LYS A 110 -3.33 20.97 -13.61
C LYS A 110 -4.38 20.04 -14.21
N GLU A 111 -5.36 19.59 -13.42
CA GLU A 111 -6.48 18.79 -13.91
C GLU A 111 -7.31 19.58 -14.95
N THR A 112 -7.56 20.86 -14.67
CA THR A 112 -8.31 21.75 -15.57
C THR A 112 -7.57 22.00 -16.89
N GLN A 113 -6.26 22.24 -16.82
CA GLN A 113 -5.40 22.41 -18.00
C GLN A 113 -5.39 21.14 -18.86
N TRP A 114 -5.24 19.97 -18.24
CA TRP A 114 -5.29 18.70 -18.93
C TRP A 114 -6.64 18.48 -19.64
N GLN A 115 -7.76 18.79 -18.98
CA GLN A 115 -9.09 18.68 -19.60
C GLN A 115 -9.24 19.60 -20.80
N ARG A 116 -8.76 20.84 -20.71
CA ARG A 116 -8.78 21.77 -21.85
C ARG A 116 -7.94 21.26 -23.01
N ALA A 117 -6.82 20.58 -22.74
CA ALA A 117 -5.95 20.02 -23.76
C ALA A 117 -6.55 18.75 -24.42
N VAL A 118 -7.19 17.87 -23.65
CA VAL A 118 -7.72 16.59 -24.15
C VAL A 118 -9.15 16.72 -24.71
N GLY A 119 -9.91 17.73 -24.25
CA GLY A 119 -11.26 18.03 -24.71
C GLY A 119 -12.23 16.86 -24.48
N HIS A 120 -13.04 16.54 -25.48
CA HIS A 120 -14.07 15.49 -25.38
C HIS A 120 -13.52 14.06 -25.12
N ARG A 121 -12.22 13.83 -25.31
CA ARG A 121 -11.60 12.52 -25.05
C ARG A 121 -11.19 12.35 -23.58
N ALA A 122 -11.35 13.39 -22.76
CA ALA A 122 -10.86 13.43 -21.38
C ALA A 122 -11.55 12.43 -20.44
N GLY A 123 -12.59 11.72 -20.89
CA GLY A 123 -13.35 10.81 -20.04
C GLY A 123 -13.88 11.54 -18.80
N THR A 124 -13.86 10.87 -17.64
CA THR A 124 -14.33 11.45 -16.38
C THR A 124 -13.26 12.35 -15.74
N THR A 125 -13.61 13.62 -15.55
CA THR A 125 -12.88 14.58 -14.72
C THR A 125 -12.64 14.05 -13.31
N ARG A 126 -11.38 14.10 -12.83
CA ARG A 126 -11.08 13.80 -11.44
C ARG A 126 -11.54 14.96 -10.55
N ASP A 127 -12.38 14.67 -9.57
CA ASP A 127 -12.73 15.60 -8.51
C ASP A 127 -11.60 15.61 -7.46
N ILE A 128 -10.58 16.46 -7.70
CA ILE A 128 -9.41 16.60 -6.84
C ILE A 128 -9.80 16.89 -5.38
N PRO A 129 -10.71 17.85 -5.07
CA PRO A 129 -11.18 18.06 -3.70
C PRO A 129 -11.78 16.83 -3.04
N ARG A 130 -12.61 16.07 -3.76
CA ARG A 130 -13.19 14.82 -3.24
C ARG A 130 -12.10 13.77 -3.00
N LEU A 131 -11.17 13.58 -3.93
CA LEU A 131 -10.08 12.61 -3.79
C LEU A 131 -9.21 12.93 -2.56
N ILE A 132 -8.85 14.20 -2.35
CA ILE A 132 -8.11 14.64 -1.16
C ILE A 132 -8.92 14.38 0.12
N ARG A 133 -10.23 14.68 0.12
CA ARG A 133 -11.10 14.41 1.28
C ARG A 133 -11.11 12.93 1.64
N VAL A 134 -11.24 12.05 0.65
CA VAL A 134 -11.22 10.61 0.86
C VAL A 134 -9.83 10.15 1.33
N LEU A 135 -8.75 10.64 0.72
CA LEU A 135 -7.39 10.33 1.14
C LEU A 135 -7.17 10.68 2.62
N LYS A 136 -7.55 11.89 3.04
CA LYS A 136 -7.43 12.35 4.42
C LYS A 136 -8.24 11.51 5.38
N ALA A 137 -9.47 11.13 5.02
CA ALA A 137 -10.31 10.26 5.83
C ALA A 137 -9.71 8.84 5.98
N ARG A 138 -9.14 8.27 4.92
CA ARG A 138 -8.47 6.96 4.99
C ARG A 138 -7.20 7.03 5.83
N TRP A 139 -6.41 8.09 5.63
CA TRP A 139 -5.20 8.32 6.42
C TRP A 139 -5.51 8.55 7.90
N SER A 140 -6.58 9.28 8.24
CA SER A 140 -6.95 9.50 9.65
C SER A 140 -7.33 8.21 10.36
N ILE A 141 -8.02 7.28 9.67
CA ILE A 141 -8.29 5.94 10.21
C ILE A 141 -6.97 5.21 10.44
N LEU A 142 -6.03 5.22 9.48
CA LEU A 142 -4.75 4.54 9.64
C LEU A 142 -3.91 5.15 10.77
N LYS A 143 -3.95 6.47 10.89
CA LYS A 143 -3.25 7.21 11.94
C LYS A 143 -3.82 6.91 13.32
N ALA A 144 -5.12 6.71 13.46
CA ALA A 144 -5.76 6.35 14.73
C ALA A 144 -5.30 4.97 15.26
N GLU A 145 -4.70 4.15 14.41
CA GLU A 145 -4.25 2.79 14.73
C GLU A 145 -2.78 2.73 15.20
N GLN A 146 -2.26 3.81 15.77
CA GLN A 146 -0.84 3.87 16.21
C GLN A 146 -0.48 2.76 17.18
N ASP A 147 -1.36 2.39 18.11
CA ASP A 147 -1.08 1.33 19.07
C ASP A 147 -0.91 -0.03 18.37
N ALA A 148 -1.78 -0.33 17.40
CA ALA A 148 -1.70 -1.55 16.60
C ALA A 148 -0.44 -1.55 15.72
N LEU A 149 -0.12 -0.43 15.07
CA LEU A 149 1.12 -0.27 14.30
C LEU A 149 2.36 -0.43 15.20
N THR A 150 2.33 0.10 16.42
CA THR A 150 3.41 -0.02 17.39
C THR A 150 3.60 -1.48 17.80
N ARG A 151 2.54 -2.21 18.12
CA ARG A 151 2.61 -3.64 18.41
C ARG A 151 3.18 -4.44 17.24
N ILE A 152 2.75 -4.14 16.01
CA ILE A 152 3.26 -4.76 14.79
C ILE A 152 4.77 -4.50 14.59
N LYS A 153 5.24 -3.27 14.85
CA LYS A 153 6.67 -2.94 14.81
C LYS A 153 7.46 -3.65 15.90
N HIS A 154 6.92 -3.76 17.11
CA HIS A 154 7.55 -4.53 18.18
C HIS A 154 7.67 -6.01 17.81
N TYR A 155 6.63 -6.57 17.18
CA TYR A 155 6.67 -7.92 16.63
C TYR A 155 7.76 -8.06 15.56
N ARG A 156 7.86 -7.12 14.61
CA ARG A 156 8.95 -7.07 13.62
C ARG A 156 10.32 -7.18 14.31
N ASN A 157 10.58 -6.32 15.30
CA ASN A 157 11.89 -6.23 15.94
C ASN A 157 12.20 -7.48 16.78
N LYS A 158 11.21 -8.03 17.50
CA LYS A 158 11.37 -9.29 18.25
C LYS A 158 11.61 -10.48 17.34
N VAL A 159 10.87 -10.58 16.24
CA VAL A 159 10.93 -11.74 15.35
C VAL A 159 12.16 -11.69 14.44
N LEU A 160 12.56 -10.51 13.95
CA LEU A 160 13.85 -10.36 13.26
C LEU A 160 15.03 -10.67 14.18
N ALA A 161 14.90 -10.44 15.49
CA ALA A 161 15.92 -10.81 16.48
C ALA A 161 15.87 -12.30 16.87
N HIS A 162 14.75 -13.00 16.64
CA HIS A 162 14.51 -14.39 17.02
C HIS A 162 13.85 -15.15 15.86
N ALA A 163 14.61 -15.49 14.83
CA ALA A 163 14.13 -16.11 13.59
C ALA A 163 13.61 -17.56 13.72
N THR A 164 13.18 -17.99 14.92
CA THR A 164 12.69 -19.35 15.16
C THR A 164 11.64 -19.34 16.27
N THR A 165 10.34 -19.23 15.96
CA THR A 165 9.25 -19.88 16.72
C THR A 165 7.85 -19.61 16.14
N GLY A 166 7.01 -20.65 16.17
CA GLY A 166 5.67 -20.72 15.58
C GLY A 166 4.57 -19.89 16.24
N LEU A 167 3.38 -19.94 15.64
CA LEU A 167 2.26 -19.02 15.86
C LEU A 167 1.45 -19.34 17.15
N ASP A 168 1.66 -18.56 18.21
CA ASP A 168 0.85 -18.55 19.44
C ASP A 168 -0.59 -18.01 19.17
N PRO A 169 -1.66 -18.55 19.80
CA PRO A 169 -3.01 -17.97 19.83
C PRO A 169 -3.11 -16.44 20.05
N SER A 170 -2.21 -15.84 20.85
CA SER A 170 -2.11 -14.38 21.03
C SER A 170 -1.86 -13.63 19.70
N GLN A 171 -1.28 -14.33 18.71
CA GLN A 171 -0.99 -13.81 17.38
C GLN A 171 -2.22 -13.75 16.47
N ARG A 172 -3.37 -14.34 16.83
CA ARG A 172 -4.60 -14.20 16.02
C ARG A 172 -5.06 -12.75 15.91
N VAL A 173 -4.99 -12.01 17.03
CA VAL A 173 -5.31 -10.57 17.05
C VAL A 173 -4.30 -9.80 16.21
N LEU A 174 -3.02 -10.15 16.31
CA LEU A 174 -1.95 -9.53 15.55
C LEU A 174 -2.10 -9.78 14.03
N ILE A 175 -2.36 -11.01 13.59
CA ILE A 175 -2.59 -11.35 12.18
C ILE A 175 -3.78 -10.56 11.63
N ARG A 176 -4.87 -10.45 12.40
CA ARG A 176 -6.04 -9.65 12.03
C ARG A 176 -5.67 -8.17 11.87
N ASP A 177 -4.89 -7.63 12.80
CA ASP A 177 -4.42 -6.24 12.75
C ASP A 177 -3.51 -6.02 11.53
N ILE A 178 -2.53 -6.89 11.27
CA ILE A 178 -1.64 -6.80 10.11
C ILE A 178 -2.48 -6.81 8.81
N TRP A 179 -3.42 -7.74 8.68
CA TRP A 179 -4.28 -7.84 7.50
C TRP A 179 -5.12 -6.57 7.28
N ARG A 180 -5.83 -6.14 8.32
CA ARG A 180 -6.70 -4.95 8.27
C ARG A 180 -5.89 -3.69 7.94
N LEU A 181 -4.76 -3.49 8.60
CA LEU A 181 -3.92 -2.31 8.41
C LEU A 181 -3.21 -2.34 7.05
N SER A 182 -2.84 -3.51 6.55
CA SER A 182 -2.32 -3.66 5.17
C SER A 182 -3.36 -3.20 4.15
N ARG A 183 -4.61 -3.66 4.25
CA ARG A 183 -5.69 -3.21 3.34
C ARG A 183 -5.93 -1.71 3.44
N LEU A 184 -5.85 -1.14 4.63
CA LEU A 184 -6.02 0.29 4.83
C LEU A 184 -4.85 1.08 4.22
N ALA A 185 -3.60 0.65 4.41
CA ALA A 185 -2.42 1.24 3.80
C ALA A 185 -2.49 1.19 2.26
N LEU A 186 -2.89 0.04 1.69
CA LEU A 186 -3.12 -0.11 0.25
C LEU A 186 -4.22 0.83 -0.25
N SER A 187 -5.29 1.03 0.54
CA SER A 187 -6.32 2.01 0.21
C SER A 187 -5.77 3.44 0.19
N VAL A 188 -4.90 3.83 1.13
CA VAL A 188 -4.27 5.16 1.13
C VAL A 188 -3.35 5.31 -0.10
N ALA A 189 -2.53 4.31 -0.38
CA ALA A 189 -1.64 4.29 -1.56
C ALA A 189 -2.41 4.43 -2.87
N LYS A 190 -3.59 3.79 -3.00
CA LYS A 190 -4.48 3.94 -4.15
C LYS A 190 -4.87 5.39 -4.39
N TYR A 191 -5.29 6.11 -3.35
CA TYR A 191 -5.70 7.51 -3.50
C TYR A 191 -4.52 8.44 -3.77
N ILE A 192 -3.32 8.13 -3.27
CA ILE A 192 -2.08 8.84 -3.64
C ILE A 192 -1.82 8.69 -5.15
N ARG A 193 -1.83 7.45 -5.66
CA ARG A 193 -1.61 7.18 -7.09
C ARG A 193 -2.66 7.86 -7.96
N LEU A 194 -3.93 7.72 -7.59
CA LEU A 194 -5.04 8.33 -8.32
C LEU A 194 -4.95 9.86 -8.37
N LEU A 195 -4.42 10.51 -7.32
CA LEU A 195 -4.19 11.95 -7.29
C LEU A 195 -3.02 12.38 -8.17
N LEU A 196 -1.88 11.70 -8.07
CA LEU A 196 -0.64 12.13 -8.72
C LEU A 196 -0.54 11.71 -10.19
N GLU A 197 -1.02 10.50 -10.52
CA GLU A 197 -0.71 9.81 -11.79
C GLU A 197 -1.95 9.47 -12.63
N ARG A 198 -3.18 9.76 -12.14
CA ARG A 198 -4.47 9.41 -12.77
C ARG A 198 -4.78 7.91 -12.88
N ASP A 199 -3.84 7.03 -12.57
CA ASP A 199 -4.04 5.58 -12.64
C ASP A 199 -4.89 5.07 -11.48
N ASP A 200 -6.05 4.47 -11.78
CA ASP A 200 -6.89 3.77 -10.80
C ASP A 200 -6.37 2.36 -10.53
N TRP A 201 -5.19 2.27 -9.90
CA TRP A 201 -4.60 0.99 -9.55
C TRP A 201 -5.30 0.39 -8.31
N ASN A 202 -6.09 -0.66 -8.52
CA ASN A 202 -6.70 -1.39 -7.41
C ASN A 202 -5.77 -2.50 -6.90
N TYR A 203 -4.90 -2.15 -5.96
CA TYR A 203 -3.96 -3.10 -5.34
C TYR A 203 -4.62 -4.38 -4.82
N LEU A 204 -5.87 -4.33 -4.35
CA LEU A 204 -6.55 -5.53 -3.84
C LEU A 204 -7.01 -6.45 -4.96
N ASP A 205 -7.42 -5.92 -6.11
CA ASP A 205 -7.77 -6.75 -7.27
C ASP A 205 -6.52 -7.43 -7.82
N HIS A 206 -5.40 -6.70 -7.90
CA HIS A 206 -4.11 -7.24 -8.31
C HIS A 206 -3.53 -8.27 -7.33
N SER A 207 -4.03 -8.35 -6.09
CA SER A 207 -3.61 -9.39 -5.14
C SER A 207 -4.12 -10.80 -5.51
N GLU A 208 -5.07 -10.92 -6.46
CA GLU A 208 -5.56 -12.23 -6.91
C GLU A 208 -4.49 -13.05 -7.65
N ASP A 209 -3.52 -12.41 -8.31
CA ASP A 209 -2.38 -13.10 -8.92
C ASP A 209 -1.50 -13.76 -7.85
N GLY A 210 -1.18 -13.02 -6.78
CA GLY A 210 -0.50 -13.56 -5.61
C GLY A 210 -1.26 -14.72 -4.97
N LYS A 211 -2.58 -14.61 -4.89
CA LYS A 211 -3.44 -15.70 -4.38
C LYS A 211 -3.39 -16.92 -5.29
N ALA A 212 -3.39 -16.76 -6.61
CA ALA A 212 -3.19 -17.87 -7.54
C ALA A 212 -1.85 -18.57 -7.30
N CYS A 213 -0.77 -17.81 -7.15
CA CYS A 213 0.55 -18.34 -6.80
C CYS A 213 0.52 -19.14 -5.48
N GLY A 214 -0.06 -18.57 -4.42
CA GLY A 214 -0.20 -19.26 -3.13
C GLY A 214 -1.01 -20.56 -3.22
N ARG A 215 -2.08 -20.61 -4.03
CA ARG A 215 -2.85 -21.84 -4.27
C ARG A 215 -2.00 -22.92 -4.96
N THR A 216 -1.22 -22.54 -5.97
CA THR A 216 -0.35 -23.46 -6.71
C THR A 216 0.74 -24.05 -5.83
N LEU A 217 1.33 -23.23 -4.95
CA LEU A 217 2.34 -23.66 -3.98
C LEU A 217 1.81 -24.78 -3.08
N VAL A 218 0.64 -24.57 -2.45
CA VAL A 218 0.05 -25.57 -1.54
C VAL A 218 -0.33 -26.86 -2.27
N ARG A 219 -0.86 -26.76 -3.50
CA ARG A 219 -1.18 -27.95 -4.31
C ARG A 219 0.04 -28.77 -4.69
N SER A 220 1.20 -28.14 -4.81
CA SER A 220 2.45 -28.85 -5.10
C SER A 220 2.90 -29.63 -3.86
N LEU A 221 2.86 -29.00 -2.68
CA LEU A 221 3.16 -29.67 -1.40
C LEU A 221 2.27 -30.89 -1.12
N HIS A 222 1.01 -30.86 -1.54
CA HIS A 222 0.08 -31.99 -1.35
C HIS A 222 0.31 -33.16 -2.30
N ARG A 223 0.89 -32.92 -3.48
CA ARG A 223 1.08 -33.96 -4.51
C ARG A 223 2.34 -34.80 -4.27
N ASP A 224 3.23 -34.31 -3.42
CA ASP A 224 4.48 -34.97 -3.05
C ASP A 224 4.34 -35.86 -1.80
N GLU A 225 3.11 -36.02 -1.25
CA GLU A 225 2.70 -36.99 -0.23
C GLU A 225 2.10 -38.26 -0.86
#